data_AF-A0A383E964-F1
#
_entry.id   AF-A0A383E964-F1
#
_cell.length_a   1.000
_cell.length_b   1.000
_cell.length_c   1.000
_cell.angle_alpha   90.00
_cell.angle_beta   90.00
_cell.angle_gamma   90.00
#
_symmetry.space_group_name_H-M   'P 1'
#
loop_
_entity.id
_entity.type
_entity.pdbx_description
1 polymer ?
#
loop_
_entity_poly.entity_id
_entity_poly.type
_entity_poly.pdbx_seq_one_letter_code
_entity_poly.pdbx_strand_id
1 'polypeptide(L)' 'MKAVREMNERDLKDRVEQMRTELSKLEIENAKGTLRKESGKIKPIKRNIARLLTRLN' A
#
# COMPACT_ATOMS: atom_id res chain seq x y z
N MET A 1 -10.58 -0.79 11.45
CA MET A 1 -9.18 -0.39 11.20
C MET A 1 -8.62 0.28 12.47
N LYS A 2 -8.43 -0.50 13.55
CA LYS A 2 -7.85 -0.01 14.83
C LYS A 2 -6.33 -0.19 14.89
N ALA A 3 -5.76 -1.09 14.08
CA ALA A 3 -4.36 -1.51 14.16
C ALA A 3 -3.30 -0.43 13.81
N VAL A 4 -3.61 0.54 12.94
CA VAL A 4 -2.60 1.53 12.48
C VAL A 4 -2.20 2.51 13.60
N ARG A 5 -3.04 2.68 14.62
CA ARG A 5 -2.73 3.57 15.77
C ARG A 5 -1.82 2.93 16.81
N GLU A 6 -1.70 1.60 16.82
CA GLU A 6 -0.97 0.84 17.85
C GLU A 6 0.41 0.38 17.36
N MET A 7 0.77 0.63 16.09
CA MET A 7 2.05 0.24 15.51
C MET A 7 3.15 1.26 15.79
N ASN A 8 4.38 0.78 16.06
CA ASN A 8 5.55 1.64 16.26
C ASN A 8 6.02 2.29 14.96
N GLU A 9 6.78 3.39 15.05
CA GLU A 9 7.33 4.08 13.87
C GLU A 9 8.16 3.18 12.95
N ARG A 10 8.92 2.23 13.51
CA ARG A 10 9.70 1.26 12.72
C ARG A 10 8.77 0.34 11.91
N ASP A 11 7.77 -0.23 12.57
CA ASP A 11 6.79 -1.10 11.94
C ASP A 11 5.99 -0.34 10.86
N LEU A 12 5.70 0.95 11.08
CA LEU A 12 5.05 1.81 10.09
C LEU A 12 5.90 2.00 8.84
N LYS A 13 7.22 2.25 8.99
CA LYS A 13 8.13 2.39 7.84
C LYS A 13 8.26 1.08 7.06
N ASP A 14 8.46 -0.03 7.76
CA ASP A 14 8.56 -1.36 7.14
C ASP A 14 7.28 -1.71 6.37
N ARG A 15 6.11 -1.39 6.94
CA ARG A 15 4.82 -1.61 6.29
C ARG A 15 4.63 -0.73 5.05
N VAL A 16 5.14 0.50 5.07
CA VAL A 16 5.13 1.40 3.91
C VAL A 16 5.98 0.83 2.78
N GLU A 17 7.18 0.32 3.07
CA GLU A 17 8.04 -0.31 2.05
C GLU A 17 7.42 -1.58 1.45
N GLN A 18 6.84 -2.43 2.28
CA GLN A 18 6.13 -3.63 1.83
C GLN A 18 4.98 -3.27 0.88
N MET A 19 4.12 -2.32 1.27
CA MET A 19 2.98 -1.91 0.44
C MET A 19 3.40 -1.18 -0.84
N ARG A 20 4.52 -0.44 -0.84
CA ARG A 20 5.09 0.14 -2.06
C ARG A 20 5.57 -0.94 -3.02
N THR A 21 6.21 -1.99 -2.52
CA THR A 21 6.66 -3.12 -3.34
C THR A 21 5.46 -3.86 -3.95
N GLU A 22 4.41 -4.08 -3.18
CA GLU A 22 3.16 -4.69 -3.65
C GLU A 22 2.48 -3.81 -4.71
N LEU A 23 2.45 -2.50 -4.49
CA LEU A 23 1.91 -1.54 -5.45
C LEU A 23 2.68 -1.59 -6.78
N SER A 24 4.02 -1.60 -6.75
CA SER A 24 4.85 -1.69 -7.96
C SER A 24 4.59 -2.97 -8.74
N LYS A 25 4.43 -4.11 -8.07
CA LYS A 25 4.09 -5.38 -8.74
C LYS A 25 2.74 -5.26 -9.46
N LEU A 26 1.71 -4.76 -8.76
CA LEU A 26 0.38 -4.59 -9.34
C LEU A 26 0.36 -3.58 -10.48
N GLU A 27 1.16 -2.50 -10.42
CA GLU A 27 1.28 -1.52 -11.50
C GLU A 27 1.98 -2.11 -12.72
N ILE A 28 3.01 -2.94 -12.55
CA ILE A 28 3.69 -3.64 -13.64
C ILE A 28 2.73 -4.63 -14.32
N GLU A 29 1.99 -5.42 -13.55
CA GLU A 29 1.04 -6.36 -14.13
C GLU A 29 -0.18 -5.65 -14.77
N ASN A 30 -0.61 -4.51 -14.22
CA ASN A 30 -1.61 -3.66 -14.83
C ASN A 30 -1.11 -3.05 -16.15
N ALA A 31 0.16 -2.61 -16.22
CA ALA A 31 0.78 -2.11 -17.44
C ALA A 31 0.92 -3.20 -18.52
N LYS A 32 1.12 -4.46 -18.12
CA LYS A 32 1.09 -5.61 -19.03
C LYS A 32 -0.31 -5.96 -19.55
N GLY A 33 -1.37 -5.31 -19.04
CA GLY A 33 -2.75 -5.50 -19.48
C GLY A 33 -3.40 -6.81 -19.01
N THR A 34 -2.75 -7.55 -18.11
CA THR A 34 -3.25 -8.83 -17.58
C THR A 34 -4.21 -8.66 -16.40
N LEU A 35 -4.18 -7.51 -15.70
CA LEU A 35 -5.08 -7.24 -14.56
C LEU A 35 -6.38 -6.53 -14.97
N ARG A 36 -7.38 -7.30 -15.42
CA ARG A 36 -8.75 -6.77 -15.55
C ARG A 36 -9.52 -6.71 -14.23
N LYS A 37 -9.30 -7.65 -13.30
CA LYS A 37 -10.05 -7.76 -12.04
C LYS A 37 -9.30 -7.26 -10.79
N GLU A 38 -7.96 -7.37 -10.78
CA GLU A 38 -7.15 -6.96 -9.61
C GLU A 38 -6.70 -5.49 -9.65
N SER A 39 -6.87 -4.80 -10.78
CA SER A 39 -6.61 -3.35 -10.90
C SER A 39 -7.41 -2.52 -9.88
N GLY A 40 -8.57 -3.01 -9.45
CA GLY A 40 -9.37 -2.41 -8.38
C GLY A 40 -8.69 -2.38 -7.00
N LYS A 41 -7.64 -3.18 -6.78
CA LYS A 41 -6.87 -3.24 -5.51
C LYS A 41 -5.81 -2.12 -5.40
N ILE A 42 -5.42 -1.50 -6.51
CA ILE A 42 -4.43 -0.42 -6.56
C ILE A 42 -4.88 0.79 -5.72
N LYS A 43 -6.14 1.21 -5.89
CA LYS A 43 -6.69 2.39 -5.22
C LYS A 43 -6.80 2.23 -3.68
N PRO A 44 -7.27 1.08 -3.14
CA PRO A 44 -7.17 0.76 -1.72
C PRO A 44 -5.73 0.79 -1.17
N ILE A 45 -4.76 0.23 -1.88
CA ILE A 45 -3.36 0.19 -1.44
C ILE A 45 -2.77 1.60 -1.36
N LYS A 46 -2.99 2.44 -2.38
CA LYS A 46 -2.59 3.86 -2.36
C LYS A 46 -3.19 4.62 -1.17
N ARG A 47 -4.48 4.40 -0.88
CA ARG A 47 -5.14 5.00 0.31
C ARG A 47 -4.54 4.52 1.63
N ASN A 48 -4.16 3.25 1.74
CA ASN A 48 -3.55 2.71 2.94
C ASN A 48 -2.13 3.27 3.16
N ILE A 49 -1.32 3.37 2.10
CA ILE A 49 0.00 4.02 2.15
C ILE A 49 -0.14 5.47 2.63
N ALA A 50 -1.08 6.23 2.05
CA ALA A 50 -1.31 7.62 2.47
C ALA A 50 -1.66 7.73 3.96
N ARG A 51 -2.51 6.84 4.48
CA ARG A 51 -2.89 6.81 5.91
C ARG A 51 -1.70 6.49 6.82
N LEU A 52 -0.80 5.60 6.41
CA LEU A 52 0.43 5.32 7.18
C LEU A 52 1.36 6.53 7.19
N LEU A 53 1.51 7.21 6.05
CA LEU A 53 2.34 8.42 5.96
C LEU A 53 1.77 9.58 6.80
N THR A 54 0.45 9.76 6.83
CA THR A 54 -0.20 10.76 7.71
C THR A 54 -0.01 10.48 9.20
N ARG A 55 0.39 9.26 9.58
CA ARG A 55 0.75 8.94 10.97
C ARG A 55 2.20 9.21 11.30
N LEU A 56 3.06 9.23 10.28
CA LEU A 56 4.50 9.37 10.40
C LEU A 56 4.96 10.83 10.34
N ASN A 57 4.12 11.71 9.80
CA ASN A 57 4.22 13.17 9.88
C ASN A 57 3.41 13.70 11.06
#